data_AF-A0A0F3GT03-F1
#
_entry.id   AF-A0A0F3GT03-F1
#
_cell.length_a   1.000
_cell.length_b   1.000
_cell.length_c   1.000
_cell.angle_alpha   90.00
_cell.angle_beta   90.00
_cell.angle_gamma   90.00
#
_symmetry.space_group_name_H-M   'P 1'
#
loop_
_entity.id
_entity.type
_entity.pdbx_description
1 polymer ?
#
loop_
_entity_poly.entity_id
_entity_poly.type
_entity_poly.pdbx_seq_one_letter_code
_entity_poly.pdbx_strand_id
1 'polypeptide(L)'
;FNSPVYKARETVDTYPERWWIPLIALFSGMRLSEIAQLHKEDIVDIDGIKCFDIKNKGDKSVKTKDSSRIVPIPLVILELGFIKYIDTVDHKQVFKNLKKGRDGYGHTFTK
;
A
#
# COMPACT_ATOMS: atom_id res chain seq x y z
N PHE A 1 2.08 -25.54 9.04
CA PHE A 1 2.20 -24.40 8.09
C PHE A 1 3.63 -23.86 8.18
N ASN A 2 4.55 -24.35 7.34
CA ASN A 2 5.99 -23.99 7.35
C ASN A 2 6.45 -23.44 5.99
N SER A 3 5.55 -22.75 5.27
CA SER A 3 5.94 -22.13 4.01
C SER A 3 6.88 -20.94 4.30
N PRO A 4 8.04 -20.83 3.64
CA PRO A 4 8.98 -19.71 3.78
C PRO A 4 8.33 -18.33 3.58
N VAL A 5 7.20 -18.30 2.87
CA VAL A 5 6.42 -17.10 2.53
C VAL A 5 5.69 -16.48 3.74
N TYR A 6 5.63 -17.14 4.89
CA TYR A 6 4.90 -16.65 6.07
C TYR A 6 5.77 -16.48 7.33
N LYS A 7 7.09 -16.40 7.18
CA LYS A 7 7.95 -15.85 8.25
C LYS A 7 7.80 -14.34 8.27
N ALA A 8 6.84 -13.86 9.05
CA ALA A 8 6.35 -12.47 9.07
C ALA A 8 7.44 -11.37 9.00
N ARG A 9 8.61 -11.57 9.61
CA ARG A 9 9.68 -10.56 9.62
C ARG A 9 10.56 -10.61 8.37
N GLU A 10 10.89 -11.81 7.88
CA GLU A 10 11.71 -12.03 6.67
C GLU A 10 10.96 -11.59 5.40
N THR A 11 9.62 -11.74 5.42
CA THR A 11 8.74 -11.37 4.31
C THR A 11 8.57 -9.87 4.15
N VAL A 12 8.60 -9.10 5.24
CA VAL A 12 8.51 -7.63 5.19
C VAL A 12 9.73 -7.02 4.52
N ASP A 13 10.91 -7.55 4.80
CA ASP A 13 12.17 -7.01 4.26
C ASP A 13 12.36 -7.38 2.77
N THR A 14 11.93 -8.58 2.37
CA THR A 14 12.14 -9.09 1.00
C THR A 14 10.98 -8.75 0.06
N TYR A 15 9.73 -8.92 0.52
CA TYR A 15 8.51 -8.76 -0.26
C TYR A 15 7.44 -7.99 0.53
N PRO A 16 7.70 -6.71 0.87
CA PRO A 16 6.79 -5.92 1.70
C PRO A 16 5.38 -5.83 1.14
N GLU A 17 5.22 -5.86 -0.18
CA GLU A 17 3.93 -5.88 -0.85
C GLU A 17 3.08 -7.09 -0.43
N ARG A 18 3.69 -8.27 -0.24
CA ARG A 18 2.98 -9.50 0.16
C ARG A 18 2.49 -9.46 1.59
N TRP A 19 3.12 -8.64 2.43
CA TRP A 19 2.73 -8.43 3.82
C TRP A 19 1.69 -7.31 3.95
N TRP A 20 2.01 -6.11 3.47
CA TRP A 20 1.20 -4.92 3.72
C TRP A 20 -0.06 -4.85 2.88
N ILE A 21 -0.03 -5.29 1.62
CA ILE A 21 -1.19 -5.14 0.73
C ILE A 21 -2.41 -5.89 1.24
N PRO A 22 -2.33 -7.19 1.61
CA PRO A 22 -3.49 -7.91 2.15
C PRO A 22 -4.01 -7.29 3.45
N LEU A 23 -3.12 -6.84 4.34
CA LEU A 23 -3.49 -6.22 5.61
C LEU A 23 -4.22 -4.90 5.40
N ILE A 24 -3.67 -4.02 4.56
CA ILE A 24 -4.31 -2.74 4.24
C ILE A 24 -5.67 -3.01 3.57
N ALA A 25 -5.74 -3.90 2.58
CA ALA A 25 -7.00 -4.23 1.92
C ALA A 25 -8.06 -4.74 2.90
N LEU A 26 -7.66 -5.62 3.83
CA LEU A 26 -8.55 -6.20 4.83
C LEU A 26 -9.11 -5.15 5.81
N PHE A 27 -8.26 -4.25 6.30
CA PHE A 27 -8.64 -3.31 7.37
C PHE A 27 -9.16 -1.97 6.86
N SER A 28 -8.80 -1.53 5.65
CA SER A 28 -9.22 -0.22 5.11
C SER A 28 -10.25 -0.32 3.96
N GLY A 29 -10.47 -1.52 3.40
CA GLY A 29 -11.37 -1.71 2.25
C GLY A 29 -10.88 -1.07 0.96
N MET A 30 -9.60 -0.68 0.89
CA MET A 30 -8.99 -0.14 -0.32
C MET A 30 -8.86 -1.20 -1.41
N ARG A 31 -8.96 -0.77 -2.67
CA ARG A 31 -8.79 -1.68 -3.81
C ARG A 31 -7.31 -2.05 -3.95
N LEU A 32 -7.03 -3.29 -4.31
CA LEU A 32 -5.67 -3.78 -4.57
C LEU A 32 -4.85 -2.82 -5.44
N SER A 33 -5.45 -2.29 -6.52
CA SER A 33 -4.78 -1.36 -7.43
C SER A 33 -4.44 -0.01 -6.82
N GLU A 34 -5.22 0.47 -5.84
CA GLU A 34 -4.98 1.72 -5.11
C GLU A 34 -3.79 1.52 -4.16
N ILE A 35 -3.78 0.42 -3.41
CA ILE A 35 -2.71 0.08 -2.46
C ILE A 35 -1.40 -0.17 -3.21
N ALA A 36 -1.45 -0.93 -4.31
CA ALA A 36 -0.27 -1.24 -5.13
C ALA A 36 0.39 0.00 -5.76
N GLN A 37 -0.37 1.09 -5.95
CA GLN A 37 0.09 2.35 -6.54
C GLN A 37 0.43 3.42 -5.49
N LEU A 38 0.43 3.06 -4.22
CA LEU A 38 0.60 4.01 -3.12
C LEU A 38 1.99 4.66 -3.16
N HIS A 39 2.00 5.99 -3.05
CA HIS A 39 3.21 6.79 -2.89
C HIS A 39 3.36 7.24 -1.44
N LYS A 40 4.59 7.56 -1.02
CA LYS A 40 4.84 8.16 0.30
C LYS A 40 4.04 9.45 0.50
N GLU A 41 3.89 10.24 -0.57
CA GLU A 41 3.13 11.50 -0.58
C GLU A 41 1.61 11.33 -0.40
N ASP A 42 1.10 10.10 -0.48
CA ASP A 42 -0.32 9.81 -0.24
C ASP A 42 -0.60 9.53 1.25
N ILE A 43 0.43 9.47 2.09
CA ILE A 43 0.27 9.36 3.54
C ILE A 43 0.21 10.76 4.10
N VAL A 44 -1.01 11.20 4.41
CA VAL A 44 -1.28 12.55 4.89
C VAL A 44 -1.69 12.52 6.36
N ASP A 45 -1.51 13.65 7.02
CA ASP A 45 -2.00 13.89 8.37
C ASP A 45 -3.17 14.87 8.28
N ILE A 46 -4.33 14.46 8.79
CA ILE A 46 -5.53 15.31 8.85
C ILE A 46 -5.95 15.35 10.30
N ASP A 47 -5.81 16.52 10.92
CA ASP A 47 -6.17 16.76 12.32
C ASP A 47 -5.53 15.76 13.32
N GLY A 48 -4.28 15.35 13.06
CA GLY A 48 -3.55 14.38 13.89
C GLY A 48 -3.82 12.92 13.53
N ILE A 49 -4.68 12.65 12.53
CA ILE A 49 -5.01 11.31 12.08
C ILE A 49 -4.26 11.03 10.78
N LYS A 50 -3.46 9.95 10.76
CA LYS A 50 -2.82 9.47 9.54
C LYS A 50 -3.85 8.85 8.61
N CYS A 51 -3.84 9.28 7.35
CA CYS A 51 -4.79 8.85 6.33
C CYS A 51 -4.08 8.52 5.01
N PHE A 52 -4.67 7.59 4.26
CA PHE A 52 -4.40 7.39 2.84
C PHE A 52 -5.20 8.40 2.02
N ASP A 53 -4.50 9.26 1.29
CA ASP A 53 -5.05 10.17 0.30
C ASP A 53 -5.12 9.49 -1.07
N ILE A 54 -6.29 8.92 -1.37
CA ILE A 54 -6.53 8.22 -2.62
C ILE A 54 -6.98 9.24 -3.64
N LYS A 55 -6.07 9.63 -4.53
CA LYS A 55 -6.32 10.62 -5.59
C LYS A 55 -5.86 10.13 -6.96
N ASN A 56 -6.57 10.56 -7.99
CA ASN A 56 -6.15 10.41 -9.38
C ASN A 56 -5.18 11.57 -9.71
N LYS A 57 -3.88 11.42 -9.39
CA LYS A 57 -2.84 12.38 -9.78
C LYS A 57 -1.71 11.69 -10.54
N GLY A 58 -1.31 12.29 -11.66
CA GLY A 58 -0.13 11.88 -12.46
C GLY A 58 -0.30 10.50 -13.09
N ASP A 59 0.68 9.61 -12.89
CA ASP A 59 0.76 8.28 -13.50
C ASP A 59 -0.20 7.22 -12.92
N LYS A 60 -1.03 7.61 -11.94
CA LYS A 60 -1.98 6.72 -11.27
C LYS A 60 -3.22 6.57 -12.12
N SER A 61 -3.60 5.32 -12.41
CA SER A 61 -4.89 5.05 -13.04
C SER A 61 -5.86 4.52 -11.97
N VAL A 62 -6.84 5.35 -11.63
CA VAL A 62 -8.05 4.91 -10.95
C VAL A 62 -9.17 4.84 -11.99
N LYS A 63 -9.98 3.78 -11.92
CA LYS A 63 -10.96 3.39 -12.96
C LYS A 63 -12.03 4.46 -13.24
N THR A 64 -12.19 5.46 -12.37
CA THR A 64 -13.15 6.57 -12.51
C THR A 64 -12.63 7.86 -11.88
N LYS A 65 -12.96 9.02 -12.48
CA LYS A 65 -12.61 10.38 -11.99
C LYS A 65 -13.17 10.69 -10.59
N ASP A 66 -14.22 9.98 -10.16
CA ASP A 66 -14.98 10.24 -8.93
C ASP A 66 -14.53 9.43 -7.69
N SER A 67 -13.46 8.63 -7.79
CA SER A 67 -13.06 7.74 -6.69
C SER A 67 -12.05 8.36 -5.71
N SER A 68 -11.84 9.68 -5.78
CA SER A 68 -10.93 10.37 -4.87
C SER A 68 -11.52 10.46 -3.47
N ARG A 69 -10.77 10.01 -2.46
CA ARG A 69 -11.24 9.99 -1.08
C ARG A 69 -10.06 9.93 -0.11
N ILE A 70 -10.33 10.34 1.12
CA ILE A 70 -9.42 10.12 2.25
C ILE A 70 -9.90 8.88 2.99
N VAL A 71 -8.98 7.97 3.31
CA VAL A 71 -9.25 6.77 4.13
C VAL A 71 -8.33 6.80 5.36
N PRO A 72 -8.85 6.84 6.59
CA PRO A 72 -8.02 6.74 7.78
C PRO A 72 -7.18 5.47 7.78
N ILE A 73 -5.91 5.56 8.19
CA ILE A 73 -5.07 4.37 8.36
C ILE A 73 -5.58 3.64 9.62
N PRO A 74 -6.02 2.37 9.52
CA PRO A 74 -6.50 1.63 10.67
C PRO A 74 -5.42 1.52 11.76
N LEU A 75 -5.81 1.65 13.03
CA LEU A 75 -4.87 1.63 14.16
C LEU A 75 -3.97 0.39 14.16
N VAL A 76 -4.53 -0.79 13.84
CA VAL A 76 -3.77 -2.04 13.72
C VAL A 76 -2.61 -1.93 12.72
N ILE A 77 -2.77 -1.21 11.61
CA ILE A 77 -1.72 -1.01 10.61
C ILE A 77 -0.62 -0.09 11.16
N LEU A 78 -1.00 0.94 11.93
CA LEU A 78 -0.05 1.83 12.59
C LEU A 78 0.76 1.09 13.67
N GLU A 79 0.09 0.27 14.50
CA GLU A 79 0.69 -0.55 15.55
C GLU A 79 1.66 -1.59 15.01
N LEU A 80 1.32 -2.21 13.86
CA LEU A 80 2.21 -3.11 13.14
C LEU A 80 3.46 -2.41 12.57
N GLY A 81 3.52 -1.07 12.64
CA GLY A 81 4.69 -0.29 12.28
C GLY A 81 4.72 0.14 10.82
N PHE A 82 3.57 0.28 10.16
CA PHE A 82 3.52 0.68 8.75
C PHE A 82 4.21 2.02 8.47
N ILE A 83 4.06 3.00 9.36
CA ILE A 83 4.75 4.30 9.23
C ILE A 83 6.27 4.13 9.31
N LYS A 84 6.75 3.31 10.25
CA LYS A 84 8.19 2.99 10.36
C LYS A 84 8.70 2.33 9.08
N TYR A 85 7.91 1.42 8.49
CA TYR A 85 8.23 0.83 7.20
C TYR A 85 8.31 1.89 6.09
N ILE A 86 7.34 2.80 5.98
CA ILE A 86 7.37 3.89 4.99
C ILE A 86 8.62 4.76 5.14
N ASP A 87 9.06 5.02 6.37
CA ASP A 87 10.28 5.80 6.64
C ASP A 87 11.55 5.10 6.13
N THR A 88 11.57 3.76 6.10
CA THR A 88 12.70 3.00 5.51
C THR A 88 12.71 2.98 3.98
N VAL A 89 11.60 3.33 3.33
CA VAL A 89 11.51 3.36 1.86
C VAL A 89 12.16 4.64 1.33
N ASP A 90 13.18 4.49 0.49
CA ASP A 90 13.94 5.57 -0.15
C ASP A 90 13.35 6.05 -1.49
N HIS A 91 12.32 5.37 -1.99
CA HIS A 91 11.66 5.67 -3.25
C HIS A 91 10.30 6.37 -3.08
N LYS A 92 9.82 6.98 -4.16
CA LYS A 92 8.48 7.60 -4.21
C LYS A 92 7.37 6.58 -4.01
N GLN A 93 7.51 5.40 -4.62
CA GLN A 93 6.56 4.30 -4.53
C GLN A 93 6.81 3.47 -3.27
N VAL A 94 5.75 3.19 -2.52
CA VAL A 94 5.82 2.38 -1.29
C VAL A 94 6.26 0.95 -1.62
N PHE A 95 5.72 0.37 -2.70
CA PHE A 95 5.97 -1.02 -3.09
C PHE A 95 6.82 -1.11 -4.36
N LYS A 96 8.14 -0.89 -4.23
CA LYS A 96 9.09 -0.85 -5.37
C LYS A 96 9.13 -2.13 -6.22
N ASN A 97 8.81 -3.28 -5.62
CA ASN A 97 8.87 -4.58 -6.30
C ASN A 97 7.74 -4.74 -7.33
N LEU A 98 6.69 -3.94 -7.25
CA LEU A 98 5.58 -4.00 -8.18
C LEU A 98 5.94 -3.25 -9.46
N LYS A 99 6.03 -3.97 -10.56
CA LYS A 99 6.19 -3.39 -11.90
C LYS A 99 4.82 -3.01 -12.46
N LYS A 100 4.74 -1.87 -13.14
CA LYS A 100 3.53 -1.48 -13.87
C LYS A 100 3.34 -2.44 -15.05
N GLY A 101 2.35 -3.33 -14.96
CA GLY A 101 1.93 -4.17 -16.08
C GLY A 101 1.00 -3.41 -17.03
N ARG A 102 0.57 -4.08 -18.10
CA ARG A 102 -0.40 -3.55 -19.08
C ARG A 102 -1.70 -3.06 -18.42
N ASP A 103 -2.13 -3.75 -17.37
CA ASP A 103 -3.37 -3.48 -16.61
C ASP A 103 -3.11 -2.75 -15.27
N GLY A 104 -1.92 -2.18 -15.10
CA GLY A 104 -1.47 -1.54 -13.86
C GLY A 104 -0.69 -2.49 -12.94
N TYR A 105 -0.55 -2.09 -11.66
CA TYR A 105 0.31 -2.79 -10.69
C TYR A 105 -0.35 -4.01 -10.04
N GLY A 106 -1.68 -4.15 -10.13
CA GLY A 106 -2.42 -5.23 -9.47
C GLY A 106 -2.18 -6.61 -10.06
N HIS A 107 -1.86 -6.71 -11.35
CA HIS A 107 -1.66 -8.00 -12.03
C HIS A 107 -0.32 -8.68 -11.65
N THR A 108 0.65 -7.92 -11.16
CA THR A 108 1.96 -8.46 -10.73
C THR A 108 1.92 -9.06 -9.33
N PHE A 109 0.95 -8.66 -8.50
CA PHE A 109 0.79 -9.18 -7.15
C PHE A 109 0.28 -10.63 -7.11
N THR A 110 -0.48 -11.05 -8.13
CA THR A 110 -1.15 -12.36 -8.18
C THR A 110 -0.30 -13.48 -8.81
N LYS A 111 0.95 -13.19 -9.21
CA LYS A 111 1.81 -14.13 -9.96
C LYS A 111 2.92 -14.73 -9.11
#